data_AF-A0A2M8N776-F1
#
_entry.id   AF-A0A2M8N776-F1
#
_cell.length_a   1.000
_cell.length_b   1.000
_cell.length_c   1.000
_cell.angle_alpha   90.00
_cell.angle_beta   90.00
_cell.angle_gamma   90.00
#
_symmetry.space_group_name_H-M   'P 1'
#
loop_
_entity.id
_entity.type
_entity.pdbx_description
1 polymer ?
#
loop_
_entity_poly.entity_id
_entity_poly.type
_entity_poly.pdbx_seq_one_letter_code
_entity_poly.pdbx_strand_id
1 'polypeptide(L)'
;MNKHYQKWDEYAPRGLLLVGFGLSVLGSAIISRAQGKGFFNWFFKGLIGLIATNAGLSIFAEAVKERTLYELDVQALREREAEKQI
;
A
#
# COMPACT_ATOMS: atom_id res chain seq x y z
N MET A 1 7.62 20.75 8.83
CA MET A 1 6.73 19.71 8.28
C MET A 1 7.50 18.38 8.35
N ASN A 2 7.00 17.37 9.08
CA ASN A 2 7.73 16.12 9.31
C ASN A 2 7.85 15.32 8.01
N LYS A 3 9.07 15.00 7.56
CA LYS A 3 9.32 14.27 6.30
C LYS A 3 8.64 12.89 6.25
N HIS A 4 8.55 12.22 7.40
CA HIS A 4 7.88 10.92 7.55
C HIS A 4 6.36 11.03 7.34
N TYR A 5 5.75 12.12 7.82
CA TYR A 5 4.32 12.37 7.66
C TYR A 5 3.93 12.67 6.20
N GLN A 6 4.76 13.44 5.48
CA GLN A 6 4.55 13.68 4.04
C GLN A 6 4.69 12.41 3.20
N LYS A 7 5.69 11.57 3.50
CA LYS A 7 5.83 10.27 2.81
C LYS A 7 4.65 9.35 3.08
N TRP A 8 4.17 9.29 4.32
CA TRP A 8 3.00 8.50 4.67
C TRP A 8 1.74 8.97 3.91
N ASP A 9 1.49 10.28 3.92
CA ASP A 9 0.31 10.90 3.31
C ASP A 9 0.27 10.72 1.78
N GLU A 10 1.41 10.65 1.11
CA GLU A 10 1.47 10.40 -0.34
C GLU A 10 1.44 8.90 -0.69
N TYR A 11 2.18 8.06 0.04
CA TYR A 11 2.30 6.64 -0.30
C TYR A 11 1.07 5.83 0.07
N ALA A 12 0.36 6.17 1.15
CA ALA A 12 -0.85 5.46 1.56
C ALA A 12 -1.96 5.50 0.49
N PRO A 13 -2.41 6.67 -0.01
CA PRO A 13 -3.45 6.72 -1.03
C PRO A 13 -2.96 6.17 -2.37
N ARG A 14 -1.70 6.40 -2.77
CA ARG A 14 -1.17 5.84 -4.03
C ARG A 14 -1.10 4.32 -3.99
N GLY A 15 -0.64 3.75 -2.89
CA GLY A 15 -0.63 2.29 -2.68
C GLY A 15 -2.04 1.69 -2.74
N LEU A 16 -3.00 2.29 -2.04
CA LEU A 16 -4.39 1.84 -2.03
C LEU A 16 -5.06 1.95 -3.41
N LEU A 17 -4.83 3.05 -4.14
CA LEU A 17 -5.33 3.21 -5.50
C LEU A 17 -4.77 2.14 -6.44
N LEU A 18 -3.47 1.83 -6.32
CA LEU A 18 -2.83 0.79 -7.13
C LEU A 18 -3.36 -0.60 -6.79
N VAL A 19 -3.64 -0.89 -5.51
CA VAL A 19 -4.33 -2.11 -5.07
C VAL A 19 -5.71 -2.20 -5.72
N GLY A 20 -6.53 -1.16 -5.62
CA GLY A 20 -7.88 -1.13 -6.21
C GLY A 20 -7.85 -1.30 -7.73
N PHE A 21 -6.89 -0.68 -8.41
CA PHE A 21 -6.65 -0.87 -9.83
C PHE A 21 -6.27 -2.32 -10.15
N GLY A 22 -5.31 -2.90 -9.42
CA GLY A 22 -4.89 -4.29 -9.58
C GLY A 22 -6.03 -5.29 -9.39
N LEU A 23 -6.86 -5.10 -8.36
CA LEU A 23 -8.06 -5.89 -8.12
C LEU A 23 -9.11 -5.75 -9.24
N SER A 24 -9.28 -4.55 -9.79
CA SER A 24 -10.20 -4.31 -10.92
C SER A 24 -9.75 -5.03 -12.19
N VAL A 25 -8.44 -5.02 -12.48
CA VAL A 25 -7.83 -5.76 -13.59
C VAL A 25 -7.95 -7.26 -13.35
N LEU A 26 -7.70 -7.73 -12.13
CA LEU A 26 -7.85 -9.13 -11.76
C LEU A 26 -9.30 -9.62 -11.90
N GLY A 27 -10.29 -8.83 -11.46
CA GLY A 27 -11.71 -9.12 -11.66
C GLY A 27 -12.07 -9.24 -13.15
N SER A 28 -11.57 -8.31 -13.97
CA SER A 28 -11.74 -8.37 -15.43
C SER A 28 -11.11 -9.61 -16.06
N ALA A 29 -9.98 -10.09 -15.51
CA ALA A 29 -9.35 -11.33 -15.93
C ALA A 29 -10.21 -12.56 -15.56
N ILE A 30 -10.74 -12.60 -14.34
CA ILE A 30 -11.63 -13.68 -13.88
C ILE A 30 -12.89 -13.77 -14.75
N ILE A 31 -13.55 -12.62 -15.03
CA ILE A 31 -14.71 -12.58 -15.92
C ILE A 31 -14.32 -13.03 -17.34
N SER A 32 -13.17 -12.58 -17.86
CA SER A 32 -12.69 -13.00 -19.18
C SER A 32 -12.46 -14.52 -19.25
N ARG A 33 -11.94 -15.13 -18.18
CA ARG A 33 -11.81 -16.59 -18.06
C ARG A 33 -13.18 -17.27 -18.04
N ALA A 34 -14.13 -16.74 -17.27
CA ALA A 34 -15.49 -17.27 -17.17
C ALA A 34 -16.26 -17.19 -18.50
N GLN A 35 -16.01 -16.16 -19.30
CA GLN A 35 -16.61 -15.98 -20.64
C GLN A 35 -15.94 -16.83 -21.74
N GLY A 36 -14.97 -17.69 -21.40
CA GLY A 36 -14.29 -18.54 -22.38
C GLY A 36 -13.37 -17.77 -23.33
N LYS A 37 -12.91 -16.57 -22.97
CA LYS A 37 -11.91 -15.84 -23.78
C LYS A 37 -10.58 -16.61 -23.80
N GLY A 38 -9.80 -16.40 -24.86
CA GLY A 38 -8.53 -17.10 -25.07
C GLY A 38 -7.59 -17.03 -23.86
N PHE A 39 -6.87 -18.13 -23.61
CA PHE A 39 -5.99 -18.34 -22.45
C PHE A 39 -5.08 -17.14 -22.16
N PHE A 40 -4.34 -16.69 -23.17
CA PHE A 40 -3.38 -15.58 -23.04
C PHE A 40 -4.03 -14.28 -22.56
N ASN A 41 -5.27 -13.98 -22.98
CA ASN A 41 -5.95 -12.74 -22.63
C ASN A 41 -6.28 -12.66 -21.13
N TRP A 42 -6.89 -13.70 -20.56
CA TRP A 42 -7.20 -13.70 -19.14
C TRP A 42 -5.97 -13.95 -18.27
N PHE A 43 -5.01 -14.76 -18.75
CA PHE A 43 -3.79 -15.05 -18.00
C PHE A 43 -2.92 -13.80 -17.81
N PHE A 44 -2.60 -13.07 -18.89
CA PHE A 44 -1.78 -11.87 -18.79
C PHE A 44 -2.48 -10.75 -18.03
N LYS A 45 -3.81 -10.58 -18.20
CA LYS A 45 -4.57 -9.63 -17.39
C LYS A 45 -4.52 -10.00 -15.91
N GLY A 46 -4.69 -11.28 -15.58
CA GLY A 46 -4.59 -11.77 -14.21
C GLY A 46 -3.20 -11.53 -13.61
N LEU A 47 -2.15 -11.82 -14.37
CA LEU A 47 -0.76 -11.60 -13.96
C LEU A 47 -0.47 -10.12 -13.70
N ILE A 48 -0.87 -9.23 -14.61
CA ILE A 48 -0.71 -7.77 -14.44
C ILE A 48 -1.50 -7.29 -13.21
N GLY A 49 -2.73 -7.77 -13.04
CA GLY A 49 -3.55 -7.44 -11.87
C GLY A 49 -2.91 -7.87 -10.56
N LEU A 50 -2.33 -9.07 -10.51
CA LEU A 50 -1.60 -9.58 -9.34
C LEU A 50 -0.33 -8.77 -9.05
N ILE A 51 0.45 -8.44 -10.08
CA ILE A 51 1.66 -7.62 -9.93
C ILE A 51 1.29 -6.24 -9.38
N ALA A 52 0.30 -5.56 -9.97
CA ALA A 52 -0.16 -4.26 -9.51
C ALA A 52 -0.69 -4.31 -8.08
N THR A 53 -1.47 -5.34 -7.73
CA THR A 53 -2.00 -5.53 -6.37
C THR A 53 -0.88 -5.70 -5.36
N ASN A 54 0.10 -6.57 -5.62
CA ASN A 54 1.22 -6.79 -4.70
C ASN A 54 2.12 -5.55 -4.58
N ALA A 55 2.41 -4.87 -5.69
CA ALA A 55 3.18 -3.63 -5.67
C ALA A 55 2.47 -2.53 -4.86
N GLY A 56 1.16 -2.38 -5.04
CA GLY A 56 0.35 -1.43 -4.25
C GLY A 56 0.35 -1.76 -2.76
N LEU A 57 0.27 -3.04 -2.40
CA LEU A 57 0.39 -3.54 -1.03
C LEU A 57 1.75 -3.21 -0.41
N SER A 58 2.86 -3.39 -1.14
CA SER A 58 4.20 -3.04 -0.66
C SER A 58 4.34 -1.54 -0.40
N ILE A 59 3.85 -0.69 -1.32
CA ILE A 59 3.88 0.78 -1.14
C ILE A 59 3.02 1.20 0.04
N PHE A 60 1.83 0.62 0.19
CA PHE A 60 0.96 0.90 1.32
C PHE A 60 1.58 0.45 2.65
N ALA A 61 2.22 -0.72 2.69
CA ALA A 61 2.90 -1.22 3.88
C ALA A 61 4.07 -0.33 4.29
N GLU A 62 4.83 0.20 3.32
CA GLU A 62 5.89 1.17 3.58
C GLU A 62 5.34 2.45 4.20
N ALA A 63 4.19 2.95 3.72
CA ALA A 63 3.51 4.07 4.34
C ALA A 63 3.16 3.75 5.81
N VAL A 64 2.50 2.62 6.08
CA VAL A 64 2.11 2.22 7.45
C VAL A 64 3.33 2.16 8.37
N LYS A 65 4.45 1.60 7.90
CA LYS A 65 5.72 1.55 8.65
C LYS A 65 6.21 2.95 9.03
N GLU A 66 6.22 3.89 8.08
CA GLU A 66 6.66 5.28 8.33
C GLU A 66 5.78 5.98 9.38
N ARG A 67 4.47 5.72 9.38
CA ARG A 67 3.57 6.22 10.43
C ARG A 67 3.89 5.63 11.80
N THR A 68 4.08 4.31 11.88
CA THR A 68 4.40 3.65 13.15
C THR A 68 5.72 4.15 13.73
N LEU A 69 6.76 4.30 12.90
CA LEU A 69 8.04 4.85 13.33
C LEU A 69 7.91 6.28 13.88
N TYR A 70 7.13 7.13 13.20
CA TYR A 70 6.84 8.48 13.67
C TYR A 70 6.14 8.49 15.04
N GLU A 71 5.16 7.62 15.25
CA GLU A 71 4.44 7.53 16.52
C GLU A 71 5.35 7.07 17.67
N LEU A 72 6.27 6.13 17.41
CA LEU A 72 7.27 5.66 18.39
C LEU A 72 8.27 6.76 18.77
N ASP A 73 8.78 7.50 17.79
CA ASP A 73 9.72 8.60 18.05
C ASP A 73 9.07 9.71 18.91
N VAL A 74 7.80 10.04 18.64
CA VAL A 74 7.06 11.03 19.43
C VAL A 74 6.84 10.56 20.87
N GLN A 75 6.59 9.26 21.09
CA GLN A 75 6.45 8.70 22.43
C GLN A 75 7.77 8.77 23.22
N ALA A 76 8.88 8.34 22.61
CA ALA A 76 10.19 8.36 23.25
C ALA A 76 10.65 9.78 23.64
N LEU A 77 10.29 10.79 22.85
CA LEU A 77 10.57 12.19 23.19
C LEU A 77 9.78 12.65 24.43
N ARG A 78 8.49 12.29 24.51
CA ARG A 78 7.65 12.64 25.67
C ARG A 78 8.15 12.01 26.96
N GLU A 79 8.60 10.76 26.92
CA GLU A 79 9.18 10.07 28.08
C GLU A 79 10.44 10.79 28.58
N ARG A 80 11.35 11.16 27.67
CA ARG A 80 12.57 11.91 28.03
C ARG A 80 12.26 13.30 28.61
N GLU A 81 11.23 13.97 28.11
CA GLU A 81 10.79 15.25 28.67
C GLU A 81 10.21 15.10 30.07
N ALA A 82 9.45 14.02 30.32
CA ALA A 82 8.95 13.70 31.66
C ALA A 82 10.09 13.37 32.64
N GLU A 83 11.10 12.60 32.21
CA GLU A 83 12.28 12.29 33.04
C GLU A 83 13.08 13.55 33.41
N LYS A 84 13.19 14.54 32.52
CA LYS A 84 13.90 15.79 32.80
C LYS A 84 13.19 16.73 33.78
N GLN A 85 11.91 16.48 34.06
CA GLN A 85 11.10 17.30 34.97
C GLN A 85 11.05 16.73 36.40
N ILE A 86 11.63 15.54 36.62
CA ILE A 86 11.77 14.88 37.92
C ILE A 86 13.17 15.18 38.48
#